data_AF-A0A3N3DY19-F1
#
_entry.id   AF-A0A3N3DY19-F1
#
_cell.length_a   1.000
_cell.length_b   1.000
_cell.length_c   1.000
_cell.angle_alpha   90.00
_cell.angle_beta   90.00
_cell.angle_gamma   90.00
#
_symmetry.space_group_name_H-M   'P 1'
#
loop_
_entity.id
_entity.type
_entity.pdbx_description
1 polymer ?
#
loop_
_entity_poly.entity_id
_entity_poly.type
_entity_poly.pdbx_seq_one_letter_code
_entity_poly.pdbx_strand_id
1 'polypeptide(L)'
;MSMAANNKGFTLIENVMAITLAGFLMLAFSSLLAPTSKQTADALTQQRASQVATWLLQEMYSREFDEVNIHFVERCGSQGVDGCSAILGSDADDTNSVRDDFDDYDTDGKAISITDFGLDATGPFRDFLATVTVRYANDDFEALPKGSAPTPMKQVTVAIQRGENGKPLVFNAFRSNF
;
A
#
# COMPACT_ATOMS: atom_id res chain seq x y z
N MET A 1 -2.41 23.11 -66.40
CA MET A 1 -2.75 22.26 -65.22
C MET A 1 -2.63 20.81 -65.64
N SER A 2 -1.54 20.16 -65.25
CA SER A 2 -1.40 18.72 -64.98
C SER A 2 0.10 18.44 -64.83
N MET A 3 0.56 18.18 -63.59
CA MET A 3 1.90 17.67 -63.32
C MET A 3 1.89 16.17 -63.62
N ALA A 4 2.64 15.76 -64.63
CA ALA A 4 2.92 14.34 -64.88
C ALA A 4 3.85 13.83 -63.78
N ALA A 5 3.37 12.90 -62.96
CA ALA A 5 4.19 12.18 -61.99
C ALA A 5 5.14 11.23 -62.73
N ASN A 6 6.43 11.53 -62.67
CA ASN A 6 7.48 10.73 -63.30
C ASN A 6 7.83 9.56 -62.35
N ASN A 7 7.17 8.41 -62.52
CA ASN A 7 7.41 7.21 -61.71
C ASN A 7 8.76 6.57 -62.08
N LYS A 8 9.83 7.02 -61.43
CA LYS A 8 11.15 6.35 -61.45
C LYS A 8 11.11 5.19 -60.46
N GLY A 9 11.37 3.98 -60.93
CA GLY A 9 11.49 2.79 -60.07
C GLY A 9 12.72 2.86 -59.15
N PHE A 10 12.68 2.13 -58.03
CA PHE A 10 13.80 2.01 -57.09
C PHE A 10 15.00 1.30 -57.71
N THR A 11 16.21 1.72 -57.36
CA THR A 11 17.43 0.98 -57.74
C THR A 11 17.64 -0.22 -56.80
N LEU A 12 18.33 -1.26 -57.29
CA LEU A 12 18.60 -2.46 -56.49
C LEU A 12 19.40 -2.13 -55.21
N ILE A 13 20.40 -1.24 -55.32
CA ILE A 13 21.23 -0.82 -54.19
C ILE A 13 20.45 -0.05 -53.14
N GLU A 14 19.49 0.77 -53.56
CA GLU A 14 18.64 1.56 -52.66
C GLU A 14 17.72 0.66 -51.83
N ASN A 15 17.17 -0.40 -52.43
CA ASN A 15 16.37 -1.39 -51.71
C ASN A 15 17.21 -2.21 -50.71
N VAL A 16 18.44 -2.58 -51.08
CA VAL A 16 19.37 -3.26 -50.16
C VAL A 16 19.69 -2.38 -48.95
N MET A 17 19.99 -1.09 -49.17
CA MET A 17 20.24 -0.15 -48.07
C MET A 17 18.99 0.09 -47.20
N ALA A 18 17.79 0.12 -47.79
CA ALA A 18 16.55 0.29 -47.03
C ALA A 18 16.29 -0.90 -46.09
N ILE A 19 16.46 -2.14 -46.57
CA ILE A 19 16.24 -3.34 -45.75
C ILE A 19 17.29 -3.45 -44.65
N THR A 20 18.56 -3.12 -44.91
CA THR A 20 19.61 -3.13 -43.87
C THR A 20 19.36 -2.09 -42.80
N LEU A 21 18.99 -0.86 -43.18
CA LEU A 21 18.63 0.20 -42.24
C LEU A 21 17.37 -0.16 -41.42
N ALA A 22 16.35 -0.74 -42.05
CA ALA A 22 15.17 -1.24 -41.34
C ALA A 22 15.53 -2.34 -40.32
N GLY A 23 16.46 -3.23 -40.66
CA GLY A 23 16.98 -4.26 -39.74
C GLY A 23 17.69 -3.65 -38.53
N PHE A 24 18.57 -2.66 -38.74
CA PHE A 24 19.22 -1.95 -37.64
C PHE A 24 18.22 -1.20 -36.75
N LEU A 25 17.20 -0.57 -37.34
CA LEU A 25 16.13 0.09 -36.59
C LEU A 25 15.35 -0.90 -35.73
N MET A 26 15.01 -2.07 -36.26
CA MET A 26 14.25 -3.08 -35.51
C MET A 26 15.05 -3.67 -34.33
N LEU A 27 16.37 -3.80 -34.48
CA LEU A 27 17.27 -4.21 -33.38
C LEU A 27 17.31 -3.16 -32.28
N ALA A 28 17.47 -1.88 -32.63
CA ALA A 28 17.44 -0.79 -31.67
C ALA A 28 16.08 -0.68 -30.96
N PHE A 29 14.98 -0.82 -31.68
CA PHE A 29 13.63 -0.76 -31.13
C PHE A 29 13.33 -1.92 -30.17
N SER A 30 13.81 -3.13 -30.50
CA SER A 30 13.65 -4.32 -29.64
C SER A 30 14.34 -4.14 -28.27
N SER A 31 15.50 -3.47 -28.24
CA SER A 31 16.22 -3.17 -27.00
C SER A 31 15.48 -2.17 -26.10
N LEU A 32 14.63 -1.31 -26.67
CA LEU A 32 13.84 -0.32 -25.95
C LEU A 32 12.54 -0.90 -25.38
N LEU A 33 11.98 -1.93 -26.01
CA LEU A 33 10.74 -2.60 -25.57
C LEU A 33 10.97 -3.67 -24.49
N ALA A 34 12.14 -4.31 -24.46
CA ALA A 34 12.45 -5.34 -23.47
C ALA A 34 12.31 -4.88 -21.98
N PRO A 35 12.76 -3.68 -21.56
CA PRO A 35 12.66 -3.28 -20.16
C PRO A 35 11.26 -2.84 -19.71
N THR A 36 10.36 -2.45 -20.61
CA THR A 36 9.06 -1.85 -20.23
C THR A 36 8.12 -2.86 -19.57
N SER A 37 8.15 -4.12 -20.01
CA SER A 37 7.25 -5.17 -19.48
C SER A 37 7.47 -5.46 -17.99
N LYS A 38 8.72 -5.49 -17.51
CA LYS A 38 9.01 -5.73 -16.09
C LYS A 38 8.56 -4.57 -15.22
N GLN A 39 8.82 -3.34 -15.67
CA GLN A 39 8.43 -2.13 -14.95
C GLN A 39 6.91 -2.00 -14.81
N THR A 40 6.14 -2.41 -15.82
CA THR A 40 4.67 -2.37 -15.75
C THR A 40 4.10 -3.35 -14.72
N ALA A 41 4.67 -4.55 -14.58
CA ALA A 41 4.20 -5.53 -13.60
C ALA A 41 4.44 -5.06 -12.15
N ASP A 42 5.58 -4.42 -11.89
CA ASP A 42 5.90 -3.84 -10.59
C ASP A 42 4.99 -2.65 -10.27
N ALA A 43 4.76 -1.75 -11.24
CA ALA A 43 3.87 -0.61 -11.06
C ALA A 43 2.43 -1.04 -10.74
N LEU A 44 1.91 -2.07 -11.43
CA LEU A 44 0.59 -2.63 -11.15
C LEU A 44 0.51 -3.24 -9.75
N THR A 45 1.57 -3.92 -9.30
CA THR A 45 1.62 -4.51 -7.95
C THR A 45 1.64 -3.41 -6.89
N GLN A 46 2.41 -2.33 -7.09
CA GLN A 46 2.44 -1.19 -6.19
C GLN A 46 1.10 -0.44 -6.14
N GLN A 47 0.44 -0.27 -7.28
CA GLN A 47 -0.90 0.35 -7.34
C GLN A 47 -1.93 -0.47 -6.54
N ARG A 48 -1.85 -1.80 -6.59
CA ARG A 48 -2.73 -2.68 -5.80
C ARG A 48 -2.38 -2.67 -4.32
N ALA A 49 -1.09 -2.67 -4.00
CA ALA A 49 -0.61 -2.52 -2.63
C ALA A 49 -1.13 -1.22 -2.00
N SER A 50 -1.13 -0.10 -2.75
CA SER A 50 -1.67 1.16 -2.25
C SER A 50 -3.19 1.12 -2.05
N GLN A 51 -3.94 0.43 -2.92
CA GLN A 51 -5.38 0.26 -2.75
C GLN A 51 -5.71 -0.50 -1.46
N VAL A 52 -5.00 -1.61 -1.22
CA VAL A 52 -5.14 -2.39 0.02
C VAL A 52 -4.80 -1.53 1.25
N ALA A 53 -3.67 -0.81 1.20
CA ALA A 53 -3.27 0.07 2.30
C ALA A 53 -4.29 1.17 2.58
N THR A 54 -4.81 1.83 1.53
CA THR A 54 -5.83 2.87 1.68
C THR A 54 -7.12 2.31 2.27
N TRP A 55 -7.56 1.12 1.82
CA TRP A 55 -8.75 0.48 2.39
C TRP A 55 -8.55 0.15 3.87
N LEU A 56 -7.41 -0.45 4.24
CA LEU A 56 -7.09 -0.76 5.64
C LEU A 56 -7.06 0.50 6.49
N LEU A 57 -6.40 1.57 6.02
CA LEU A 57 -6.37 2.83 6.72
C LEU A 57 -7.78 3.41 6.89
N GLN A 58 -8.61 3.39 5.85
CA GLN A 58 -9.99 3.88 5.94
C GLN A 58 -10.82 3.11 6.97
N GLU A 59 -10.67 1.80 7.00
CA GLU A 59 -11.32 0.95 7.99
C GLU A 59 -10.84 1.32 9.41
N MET A 60 -9.52 1.38 9.65
CA MET A 60 -8.95 1.78 10.95
C MET A 60 -9.43 3.18 11.38
N TYR A 61 -9.42 4.16 10.48
CA TYR A 61 -9.89 5.52 10.77
C TYR A 61 -11.40 5.61 11.04
N SER A 62 -12.17 4.58 10.65
CA SER A 62 -13.60 4.49 10.97
C SER A 62 -13.88 3.96 12.37
N ARG A 63 -12.86 3.36 13.01
CA ARG A 63 -12.91 2.87 14.39
C ARG A 63 -12.56 3.96 15.38
N GLU A 64 -12.92 3.69 16.62
CA GLU A 64 -12.68 4.61 17.71
C GLU A 64 -11.20 4.61 18.10
N PHE A 65 -10.78 5.57 18.92
CA PHE A 65 -9.34 5.72 19.19
C PHE A 65 -8.80 4.65 20.14
N ASP A 66 -9.63 4.13 21.05
CA ASP A 66 -9.22 3.29 22.18
C ASP A 66 -10.42 2.50 22.71
N GLU A 67 -10.23 1.34 23.32
CA GLU A 67 -11.34 0.54 23.81
C GLU A 67 -12.19 1.25 24.88
N VAL A 68 -11.57 2.18 25.61
CA VAL A 68 -12.23 3.00 26.64
C VAL A 68 -13.26 3.96 26.04
N ASN A 69 -13.12 4.38 24.78
CA ASN A 69 -14.08 5.30 24.16
C ASN A 69 -15.21 4.61 23.39
N ILE A 70 -15.16 3.30 23.12
CA ILE A 70 -16.18 2.55 22.33
C ILE A 70 -17.62 2.79 22.77
N HIS A 71 -17.85 3.07 24.06
CA HIS A 71 -19.17 3.27 24.65
C HIS A 71 -19.50 4.72 25.01
N PHE A 72 -18.58 5.65 24.77
CA PHE A 72 -18.68 7.03 25.22
C PHE A 72 -18.41 8.01 24.09
N VAL A 73 -19.06 9.17 24.12
CA VAL A 73 -18.78 10.24 23.14
C VAL A 73 -17.48 10.97 23.53
N GLU A 74 -17.12 10.87 24.81
CA GLU A 74 -15.97 11.51 25.41
C GLU A 74 -14.67 10.74 25.14
N ARG A 75 -13.59 11.49 24.89
CA ARG A 75 -12.25 10.94 24.69
C ARG A 75 -11.73 10.21 25.92
N CYS A 76 -10.95 9.15 25.72
CA CYS A 76 -10.17 8.53 26.79
C CYS A 76 -9.21 9.57 27.41
N GLY A 77 -9.07 9.54 28.75
CA GLY A 77 -8.31 10.54 29.51
C GLY A 77 -8.95 11.95 29.56
N SER A 78 -10.24 12.08 29.25
CA SER A 78 -11.00 13.29 29.59
C SER A 78 -11.49 13.30 31.04
N GLN A 79 -11.95 14.46 31.51
CA GLN A 79 -12.44 14.60 32.88
C GLN A 79 -13.67 13.70 33.10
N GLY A 80 -13.53 12.69 33.95
CA GLY A 80 -14.61 11.74 34.28
C GLY A 80 -14.65 10.48 33.41
N VAL A 81 -13.67 10.29 32.52
CA VAL A 81 -13.46 9.06 31.75
C VAL A 81 -12.12 8.46 32.14
N ASP A 82 -12.02 7.13 32.13
CA ASP A 82 -10.77 6.44 32.39
C ASP A 82 -9.67 6.82 31.38
N GLY A 83 -8.41 6.63 31.77
CA GLY A 83 -7.27 6.88 30.90
C GLY A 83 -7.27 5.90 29.71
N CYS A 84 -6.66 6.32 28.59
CA CYS A 84 -6.49 5.43 27.45
C CYS A 84 -5.64 4.22 27.82
N SER A 85 -5.82 3.12 27.10
CA SER A 85 -5.12 1.87 27.36
C SER A 85 -3.62 1.97 27.12
N ALA A 86 -2.81 1.23 27.89
CA ALA A 86 -1.35 1.24 27.75
C ALA A 86 -0.85 0.09 26.87
N ILE A 87 -1.70 -0.92 26.65
CA ILE A 87 -1.45 -2.06 25.80
C ILE A 87 -2.07 -1.72 24.46
N LEU A 88 -1.34 -1.99 23.38
CA LEU A 88 -1.83 -1.77 22.03
C LEU A 88 -1.91 -3.10 21.29
N GLY A 89 -2.93 -3.23 20.45
CA GLY A 89 -3.21 -4.43 19.67
C GLY A 89 -4.46 -5.16 20.14
N SER A 90 -4.86 -6.17 19.36
CA SER A 90 -6.08 -6.96 19.65
C SER A 90 -6.09 -7.48 21.08
N ASP A 91 -7.14 -7.10 21.80
CA ASP A 91 -7.30 -7.35 23.23
C ASP A 91 -8.10 -8.62 23.51
N ALA A 92 -8.01 -9.11 24.75
CA ALA A 92 -8.68 -10.34 25.17
C ALA A 92 -10.21 -10.19 25.24
N ASP A 93 -10.72 -8.95 25.27
CA ASP A 93 -12.14 -8.62 25.33
C ASP A 93 -12.78 -8.47 23.94
N ASP A 94 -12.01 -8.60 22.85
CA ASP A 94 -12.46 -8.63 21.45
C ASP A 94 -13.44 -9.80 21.25
N THR A 95 -14.71 -9.52 21.45
CA THR A 95 -15.71 -10.58 21.46
C THR A 95 -15.91 -11.07 20.02
N ASN A 96 -15.39 -12.26 19.72
CA ASN A 96 -15.35 -12.86 18.38
C ASN A 96 -14.28 -12.30 17.42
N SER A 97 -13.15 -11.79 17.92
CA SER A 97 -12.06 -11.25 17.07
C SER A 97 -12.50 -10.07 16.19
N VAL A 98 -13.47 -9.30 16.69
CA VAL A 98 -13.92 -8.07 16.05
C VAL A 98 -12.94 -6.99 16.45
N ARG A 99 -12.35 -6.33 15.44
CA ARG A 99 -11.50 -5.14 15.63
C ARG A 99 -12.43 -3.94 15.78
N ASP A 100 -12.65 -3.49 16.99
CA ASP A 100 -13.62 -2.44 17.31
C ASP A 100 -12.98 -1.08 17.56
N ASP A 101 -11.68 -1.02 17.81
CA ASP A 101 -10.90 0.23 17.90
C ASP A 101 -9.79 0.37 16.84
N PHE A 102 -8.97 1.42 16.98
CA PHE A 102 -7.95 1.79 16.02
C PHE A 102 -6.73 0.87 16.06
N ASP A 103 -6.34 0.34 17.22
CA ASP A 103 -5.09 -0.42 17.39
C ASP A 103 -5.26 -1.92 17.38
N ASP A 104 -6.48 -2.44 17.42
CA ASP A 104 -6.80 -3.87 17.18
C ASP A 104 -6.29 -4.43 15.84
N TYR A 105 -5.94 -3.56 14.91
CA TYR A 105 -5.35 -3.94 13.62
C TYR A 105 -3.87 -4.29 13.74
N ASP A 106 -3.19 -4.02 14.86
CA ASP A 106 -1.79 -4.35 15.07
C ASP A 106 -1.57 -5.87 14.92
N THR A 107 -0.59 -6.22 14.08
CA THR A 107 -0.25 -7.59 13.72
C THR A 107 0.92 -8.15 14.53
N ASP A 108 1.41 -7.39 15.51
CA ASP A 108 2.62 -7.64 16.28
C ASP A 108 3.85 -7.90 15.39
N GLY A 109 3.95 -7.14 14.30
CA GLY A 109 5.03 -7.26 13.31
C GLY A 109 4.95 -8.49 12.40
N LYS A 110 3.85 -9.25 12.42
CA LYS A 110 3.65 -10.41 11.53
C LYS A 110 3.06 -9.96 10.20
N ALA A 111 3.57 -10.51 9.11
CA ALA A 111 2.92 -10.38 7.80
C ALA A 111 1.78 -11.39 7.70
N ILE A 112 0.53 -10.92 7.75
CA ILE A 112 -0.65 -11.78 7.67
C ILE A 112 -1.40 -11.55 6.37
N SER A 113 -2.23 -12.51 5.97
CA SER A 113 -3.00 -12.42 4.73
C SER A 113 -4.02 -11.28 4.82
N ILE A 114 -4.24 -10.58 3.71
CA ILE A 114 -5.27 -9.54 3.64
C ILE A 114 -6.69 -10.09 3.93
N THR A 115 -6.90 -11.41 3.76
CA THR A 115 -8.14 -12.10 4.13
C THR A 115 -8.47 -11.99 5.61
N ASP A 116 -7.46 -11.87 6.46
CA ASP A 116 -7.63 -11.79 7.92
C ASP A 116 -8.19 -10.42 8.33
N PHE A 117 -8.15 -9.45 7.42
CA PHE A 117 -8.82 -8.16 7.52
C PHE A 117 -10.15 -8.14 6.76
N GLY A 118 -10.65 -9.27 6.25
CA GLY A 118 -11.93 -9.35 5.53
C GLY A 118 -11.87 -8.92 4.06
N LEU A 119 -10.67 -8.72 3.50
CA LEU A 119 -10.50 -8.46 2.07
C LEU A 119 -10.52 -9.75 1.25
N ASP A 120 -11.04 -9.65 0.03
CA ASP A 120 -10.93 -10.74 -0.95
C ASP A 120 -9.50 -10.80 -1.53
N ALA A 121 -8.81 -11.91 -1.28
CA ALA A 121 -7.48 -12.20 -1.83
C ALA A 121 -7.52 -13.00 -3.13
N THR A 122 -8.61 -12.96 -3.90
CA THR A 122 -8.68 -13.62 -5.20
C THR A 122 -8.04 -12.78 -6.32
N GLY A 123 -7.72 -13.46 -7.43
CA GLY A 123 -7.26 -12.84 -8.67
C GLY A 123 -6.06 -11.89 -8.49
N PRO A 124 -6.21 -10.59 -8.79
CA PRO A 124 -5.13 -9.61 -8.77
C PRO A 124 -4.58 -9.29 -7.37
N PHE A 125 -5.33 -9.61 -6.31
CA PHE A 125 -4.99 -9.38 -4.90
C PHE A 125 -4.50 -10.64 -4.18
N ARG A 126 -4.25 -11.72 -4.92
CA ARG A 126 -3.70 -12.94 -4.35
C ARG A 126 -2.28 -12.74 -3.83
N ASP A 127 -1.99 -13.41 -2.71
CA ASP A 127 -0.69 -13.46 -2.06
C ASP A 127 -0.24 -12.11 -1.48
N PHE A 128 -1.14 -11.14 -1.34
CA PHE A 128 -0.85 -9.92 -0.59
C PHE A 128 -0.88 -10.19 0.91
N LEU A 129 0.16 -9.72 1.58
CA LEU A 129 0.31 -9.75 3.01
C LEU A 129 0.34 -8.31 3.52
N ALA A 130 -0.27 -8.08 4.68
CA ALA A 130 -0.23 -6.82 5.38
C ALA A 130 0.42 -7.02 6.75
N THR A 131 1.33 -6.12 7.09
CA THR A 131 1.84 -5.93 8.45
C THR A 131 1.40 -4.55 8.90
N VAL A 132 0.66 -4.51 9.99
CA VAL A 132 0.21 -3.27 10.63
C VAL A 132 0.88 -3.19 12.00
N THR A 133 1.45 -2.03 12.29
CA THR A 133 2.07 -1.74 13.59
C THR A 133 1.51 -0.41 14.08
N VAL A 134 0.97 -0.40 15.30
CA VAL A 134 0.41 0.79 15.94
C VAL A 134 1.23 1.13 17.18
N ARG A 135 1.52 2.42 17.35
CA ARG A 135 2.36 2.95 18.42
C ARG A 135 1.83 4.29 18.86
N TYR A 136 1.91 4.59 20.16
CA TYR A 136 1.76 5.98 20.61
C TYR A 136 2.83 6.87 19.97
N ALA A 137 2.47 8.13 19.71
CA ALA A 137 3.36 9.14 19.14
C ALA A 137 3.46 10.35 20.07
N ASN A 138 4.60 11.03 20.03
CA ASN A 138 4.81 12.30 20.73
C ASN A 138 4.30 13.50 19.91
N ASP A 139 4.39 14.70 20.48
CA ASP A 139 3.99 15.96 19.82
C ASP A 139 4.86 16.31 18.60
N ASP A 140 6.02 15.65 18.45
CA ASP A 140 6.92 15.78 17.30
C ASP A 140 6.59 14.79 16.16
N PHE A 141 5.46 14.06 16.26
CA PHE A 141 5.02 13.04 15.30
C PHE A 141 5.99 11.86 15.14
N GLU A 142 6.61 11.45 16.24
CA GLU A 142 7.49 10.29 16.29
C GLU A 142 6.86 9.15 17.09
N ALA A 143 6.83 7.94 16.52
CA ALA A 143 6.43 6.74 17.22
C ALA A 143 7.33 6.44 18.43
N LEU A 144 6.71 6.30 19.60
CA LEU A 144 7.33 5.94 20.85
C LEU A 144 7.60 4.42 20.95
N PRO A 145 8.53 3.97 21.81
CA PRO A 145 8.76 2.56 22.14
C PRO A 145 7.46 1.79 22.50
N LYS A 146 7.36 0.51 22.15
CA LYS A 146 6.18 -0.31 22.50
C LYS A 146 6.07 -0.40 24.02
N GLY A 147 4.86 -0.22 24.57
CA GLY A 147 4.63 -0.16 26.02
C GLY A 147 4.99 1.20 26.66
N SER A 148 5.18 2.24 25.84
CA SER A 148 5.23 3.63 26.35
C SER A 148 3.86 4.05 26.89
N ALA A 149 3.85 5.03 27.79
CA ALA A 149 2.60 5.54 28.36
C ALA A 149 1.67 6.10 27.26
N PRO A 150 0.34 6.05 27.46
CA PRO A 150 -0.62 6.53 26.48
C PRO A 150 -0.44 8.01 26.19
N THR A 151 -0.46 8.37 24.92
CA THR A 151 -0.42 9.75 24.43
C THR A 151 -1.68 10.04 23.61
N PRO A 152 -2.04 11.33 23.38
CA PRO A 152 -3.24 11.65 22.60
C PRO A 152 -3.10 11.38 21.10
N MET A 153 -2.05 10.69 20.65
CA MET A 153 -1.79 10.39 19.25
C MET A 153 -1.27 8.97 19.09
N LYS A 154 -1.85 8.22 18.15
CA LYS A 154 -1.34 6.91 17.69
C LYS A 154 -0.80 7.09 16.26
N GLN A 155 0.39 6.56 16.00
CA GLN A 155 0.94 6.36 14.66
C GLN A 155 0.66 4.93 14.22
N VAL A 156 0.14 4.77 13.01
CA VAL A 156 0.06 3.48 12.32
C VAL A 156 1.08 3.43 11.19
N THR A 157 1.79 2.31 11.12
CA THR A 157 2.60 1.92 9.98
C THR A 157 1.98 0.70 9.31
N VAL A 158 1.55 0.86 8.06
CA VAL A 158 0.99 -0.22 7.24
C VAL A 158 2.01 -0.58 6.16
N ALA A 159 2.51 -1.81 6.20
CA ALA A 159 3.41 -2.36 5.19
C ALA A 159 2.68 -3.44 4.38
N ILE A 160 2.53 -3.22 3.08
CA ILE A 160 1.89 -4.17 2.16
C ILE A 160 2.95 -4.79 1.26
N GLN A 161 3.02 -6.11 1.24
CA GLN A 161 3.93 -6.86 0.39
C GLN A 161 3.21 -7.98 -0.35
N ARG A 162 3.82 -8.48 -1.41
CA ARG A 162 3.31 -9.63 -2.17
C ARG A 162 4.24 -10.83 -1.99
N GLY A 163 3.72 -11.88 -1.38
CA GLY A 163 4.49 -13.04 -0.91
C GLY A 163 5.41 -12.68 0.27
N GLU A 164 6.03 -13.70 0.88
CA GLU A 164 6.88 -13.53 2.06
C GLU A 164 8.18 -12.76 1.78
N ASN A 165 8.71 -12.87 0.55
CA ASN A 165 9.96 -12.22 0.13
C ASN A 165 9.75 -10.94 -0.69
N GLY A 166 8.50 -10.47 -0.83
CA GLY A 166 8.19 -9.25 -1.57
C GLY A 166 8.77 -8.02 -0.88
N LYS A 167 9.20 -7.03 -1.67
CA LYS A 167 9.57 -5.72 -1.08
C LYS A 167 8.31 -5.02 -0.57
N PRO A 168 8.21 -4.68 0.72
CA PRO A 168 7.03 -4.01 1.26
C PRO A 168 6.95 -2.57 0.77
N LEU A 169 5.72 -2.14 0.49
CA LEU A 169 5.34 -0.75 0.33
C LEU A 169 4.79 -0.25 1.68
N VAL A 170 5.44 0.76 2.24
CA VAL A 170 5.19 1.22 3.62
C VAL A 170 4.46 2.57 3.60
N PHE A 171 3.42 2.67 4.42
CA PHE A 171 2.62 3.86 4.62
C PHE A 171 2.61 4.20 6.12
N ASN A 172 2.78 5.48 6.45
CA ASN A 172 2.65 5.98 7.81
C ASN A 172 1.47 6.93 7.88
N ALA A 173 0.67 6.80 8.93
CA ALA A 173 -0.44 7.70 9.19
C ALA A 173 -0.58 7.93 10.71
N PHE A 174 -1.28 9.00 11.08
CA PHE A 174 -1.46 9.39 12.47
C PHE A 174 -2.95 9.58 12.78
N ARG A 175 -3.38 9.09 13.93
CA ARG A 175 -4.70 9.32 14.49
C ARG A 175 -4.54 10.08 15.80
N SER A 176 -5.20 11.23 15.88
CA SER A 176 -5.34 12.01 17.11
C SER A 176 -6.57 11.54 17.89
N ASN A 177 -6.55 11.68 19.21
CA ASN A 177 -7.71 11.51 20.11
C ASN A 177 -8.55 12.81 20.22
N PHE A 178 -8.39 13.74 19.27
CA PHE A 178 -9.07 15.03 19.17
C PHE A 178 -9.68 15.21 17.77
#